data_AF-A0A0P7AQZ6-F1
#
_entry.id   AF-A0A0P7AQZ6-F1
#
_cell.length_a   1.000
_cell.length_b   1.000
_cell.length_c   1.000
_cell.angle_alpha   90.00
_cell.angle_beta   90.00
_cell.angle_gamma   90.00
#
_symmetry.space_group_name_H-M   'P 1'
#
loop_
_entity.id
_entity.type
_entity.pdbx_description
1 polymer ?
#
loop_
_entity_poly.entity_id
_entity_poly.type
_entity_poly.pdbx_seq_one_letter_code
_entity_poly.pdbx_strand_id
1 'polypeptide(L)' 'MLVDLAIYGILGLLLMDYDDFYDESIGAYWSLESMNTSQKATYIGLNIWHVINALVIGYVIYRIVKAWKNNVLQQNL' A
#
# COMPACT_ATOMS: atom_id res chain seq x y z
N MET A 1 3.56 -7.92 9.36
CA MET A 1 2.39 -7.61 10.21
C MET A 1 2.64 -6.43 11.14
N LEU A 2 3.51 -6.53 12.17
CA LEU A 2 3.77 -5.38 13.07
C LEU A 2 4.41 -4.19 12.37
N VAL A 3 5.33 -4.45 11.43
CA VAL A 3 5.95 -3.43 10.58
C VAL A 3 4.90 -2.75 9.69
N ASP A 4 3.98 -3.51 9.11
CA ASP A 4 2.90 -2.95 8.30
C ASP A 4 1.98 -2.05 9.13
N LEU A 5 1.59 -2.50 10.32
CA LEU A 5 0.77 -1.70 11.24
C LEU A 5 1.48 -0.42 11.66
N ALA A 6 2.79 -0.48 11.95
CA ALA A 6 3.57 0.70 12.29
C ALA A 6 3.67 1.68 11.11
N ILE A 7 3.93 1.18 9.90
CA ILE A 7 4.06 2.03 8.71
C ILE A 7 2.72 2.66 8.34
N TYR A 8 1.63 1.90 8.31
CA TYR A 8 0.29 2.46 8.08
C TYR A 8 -0.13 3.43 9.18
N GLY A 9 0.19 3.13 10.44
CA GLY A 9 -0.07 4.03 11.56
C GLY A 9 0.67 5.36 11.40
N ILE A 10 1.97 5.33 11.11
CA ILE A 10 2.79 6.53 10.93
C ILE A 10 2.33 7.33 9.70
N LEU A 11 2.20 6.68 8.55
CA LEU A 11 1.79 7.36 7.32
C LEU A 11 0.36 7.92 7.43
N GLY A 12 -0.55 7.19 8.09
CA GLY A 12 -1.90 7.65 8.37
C GLY A 12 -1.92 8.88 9.28
N LEU A 13 -1.15 8.86 10.37
CA LEU A 13 -1.03 10.03 11.26
C LEU A 13 -0.43 11.24 10.55
N LEU A 14 0.54 11.03 9.66
CA LEU A 14 1.14 12.12 8.87
C LEU A 14 0.19 12.67 7.79
N LEU A 15 -0.77 11.87 7.33
CA LEU A 15 -1.82 12.28 6.39
C LEU A 15 -3.04 12.89 7.09
N MET A 16 -3.26 12.61 8.38
CA MET A 16 -4.37 13.16 9.16
C MET A 16 -4.37 14.70 9.16
N ASP A 17 -3.19 15.30 9.18
CA ASP A 17 -3.01 16.76 9.03
C ASP A 17 -3.57 17.28 7.69
N TYR A 18 -3.42 16.52 6.60
CA TYR A 18 -4.03 16.91 5.33
C TYR A 18 -5.56 16.88 5.40
N ASP A 19 -6.13 15.85 6.03
CA ASP A 19 -7.58 15.70 6.15
C ASP A 19 -8.21 16.77 7.05
N ASP A 20 -7.57 17.09 8.18
CA ASP A 20 -8.07 18.06 9.17
C ASP A 20 -8.03 19.50 8.64
N PHE A 21 -7.10 19.81 7.74
CA PHE A 21 -6.87 21.17 7.23
C PHE A 21 -7.12 21.33 5.72
N TYR A 22 -7.75 20.35 5.08
CA TYR A 22 -8.07 20.43 3.65
C TYR A 22 -9.07 21.57 3.37
N ASP A 23 -8.84 22.27 2.26
CA ASP A 23 -9.69 23.34 1.74
C ASP A 23 -10.01 23.04 0.27
N GLU A 24 -11.25 23.23 -0.18
CA GLU A 24 -11.63 22.94 -1.56
C GLU A 24 -11.00 23.93 -2.58
N SER A 25 -10.57 25.12 -2.12
CA SER A 25 -9.96 26.15 -2.94
C SER A 25 -8.53 25.84 -3.37
N ILE A 26 -7.83 24.94 -2.68
CA ILE A 26 -6.44 24.57 -2.99
C ILE A 26 -6.34 23.43 -4.03
N GLY A 27 -7.47 22.96 -4.56
CA GLY A 27 -7.55 21.91 -5.57
C GLY A 27 -8.30 20.69 -5.07
N ALA A 28 -8.47 19.69 -5.93
CA ALA A 28 -9.29 18.53 -5.60
C ALA A 28 -8.73 17.72 -4.41
N TYR A 29 -9.62 17.21 -3.57
CA TYR A 29 -9.27 16.33 -2.46
C TYR A 29 -8.53 15.08 -2.95
N TRP A 30 -7.47 14.68 -2.24
CA TRP A 30 -6.51 13.63 -2.62
C TRP A 30 -5.74 13.87 -3.94
N SER A 31 -5.82 15.07 -4.52
CA SER A 31 -4.95 15.42 -5.64
C SER A 31 -3.56 15.79 -5.13
N LEU A 32 -2.52 15.49 -5.94
CA LEU A 32 -1.17 15.95 -5.64
C LEU A 32 -1.05 17.47 -5.71
N GLU A 33 -1.98 18.18 -6.35
CA GLU A 33 -1.96 19.64 -6.45
C GLU A 33 -2.32 20.29 -5.10
N SER A 34 -3.34 19.78 -4.43
CA SER A 34 -3.84 20.32 -3.15
C SER A 34 -2.99 19.97 -1.94
N MET A 35 -1.95 19.15 -2.10
CA MET A 35 -1.04 18.77 -1.03
C MET A 35 0.18 19.68 -0.96
N ASN A 36 0.71 19.93 0.24
CA ASN A 36 2.04 20.50 0.40
C ASN A 36 3.14 19.42 0.19
N THR A 37 4.42 19.81 0.26
CA THR A 37 5.53 18.88 0.00
C THR A 37 5.57 17.67 0.94
N SER A 38 5.32 17.84 2.24
CA SER A 38 5.34 16.72 3.19
C SER A 38 4.14 15.80 2.97
N GLN A 39 2.95 16.35 2.76
CA GLN A 39 1.73 15.58 2.47
C GLN A 39 1.89 14.78 1.17
N LYS A 40 2.45 15.37 0.10
CA LYS A 40 2.78 14.64 -1.13
C LYS A 40 3.75 13.49 -0.88
N ALA A 41 4.82 13.74 -0.12
CA ALA A 41 5.80 12.70 0.21
C ALA A 41 5.15 11.55 0.98
N THR A 42 4.31 11.84 1.98
CA THR A 42 3.55 10.85 2.76
C THR A 42 2.59 10.07 1.86
N TYR A 43 1.82 10.74 1.01
CA TYR A 43 0.87 10.11 0.09
C TYR A 43 1.56 9.20 -0.93
N ILE A 44 2.66 9.65 -1.54
CA ILE A 44 3.47 8.83 -2.45
C ILE A 44 4.07 7.63 -1.70
N GLY A 45 4.60 7.85 -0.48
CA GLY A 45 5.11 6.79 0.38
C GLY A 45 4.07 5.73 0.69
N LEU A 46 2.84 6.13 1.01
CA LEU A 46 1.71 5.23 1.24
C LEU A 46 1.40 4.38 0.02
N ASN A 47 1.34 4.99 -1.16
CA ASN A 47 1.10 4.27 -2.43
C ASN A 47 2.24 3.29 -2.75
N ILE A 48 3.49 3.68 -2.56
CA ILE A 48 4.65 2.77 -2.71
C ILE A 48 4.51 1.58 -1.77
N TRP A 49 4.12 1.82 -0.52
CA TRP A 49 3.93 0.76 0.47
C TRP A 49 2.81 -0.21 0.08
N HIS A 50 1.71 0.28 -0.49
CA HIS A 50 0.66 -0.56 -1.06
C HIS A 50 1.18 -1.43 -2.21
N VAL A 51 1.97 -0.87 -3.12
CA VAL A 51 2.57 -1.63 -4.24
C VAL A 51 3.48 -2.74 -3.73
N ILE A 52 4.34 -2.45 -2.75
CA ILE A 52 5.22 -3.47 -2.13
C ILE A 52 4.38 -4.60 -1.54
N ASN A 53 3.32 -4.28 -0.79
CA ASN A 53 2.41 -5.28 -0.23
C ASN A 53 1.73 -6.12 -1.30
N ALA A 54 1.24 -5.51 -2.37
CA ALA A 54 0.63 -6.21 -3.50
C ALA A 54 1.60 -7.19 -4.17
N LEU A 55 2.87 -6.81 -4.34
CA LEU A 55 3.91 -7.69 -4.88
C LEU A 55 4.19 -8.88 -3.96
N VAL A 56 4.27 -8.66 -2.63
CA VAL A 56 4.46 -9.73 -1.65
C VAL A 56 3.30 -10.72 -1.68
N ILE A 57 2.05 -10.22 -1.69
CA ILE A 57 0.85 -11.07 -1.79
C ILE A 57 0.86 -11.85 -3.10
N GLY A 58 1.15 -11.20 -4.23
CA GLY A 58 1.26 -11.85 -5.53
C GLY A 58 2.29 -12.98 -5.56
N TYR A 59 3.45 -12.77 -4.94
CA TYR A 59 4.48 -13.80 -4.80
C TYR A 59 4.03 -14.99 -3.95
N VAL A 60 3.37 -14.72 -2.81
CA VAL A 60 2.83 -15.78 -1.94
C VAL A 60 1.79 -16.62 -2.69
N ILE A 61 0.87 -15.98 -3.41
CA ILE A 61 -0.13 -16.67 -4.24
C ILE A 61 0.56 -17.54 -5.30
N TYR A 62 1.53 -16.97 -6.02
CA TYR A 62 2.31 -17.72 -7.02
C TYR A 62 2.96 -18.98 -6.42
N ARG A 63 3.56 -18.86 -5.23
CA ARG A 63 4.18 -19.99 -4.53
C ARG A 63 3.16 -21.07 -4.16
N ILE A 64 1.99 -20.69 -3.66
CA ILE A 64 0.91 -21.63 -3.30
C ILE A 64 0.43 -22.38 -4.54
N VAL A 65 0.12 -21.67 -5.62
CA VAL A 65 -0.34 -22.26 -6.89
C VAL A 65 0.70 -23.23 -7.45
N LYS A 66 1.97 -22.84 -7.44
CA LYS A 66 3.07 -23.71 -7.90
C LYS A 66 3.21 -24.96 -7.04
N ALA A 67 3.11 -24.85 -5.72
CA ALA A 67 3.19 -25.99 -4.82
C ALA A 67 2.02 -26.97 -5.04
N TRP A 68 0.80 -26.44 -5.18
CA TRP A 68 -0.38 -27.25 -5.47
C TRP A 68 -0.24 -28.00 -6.80
N LYS A 69 0.19 -27.31 -7.86
CA LYS A 69 0.42 -27.95 -9.17
C LYS A 69 1.43 -29.09 -9.08
N ASN A 70 2.53 -28.91 -8.36
CA ASN A 70 3.55 -29.95 -8.21
C ASN A 70 3.04 -31.16 -7.43
N ASN A 71 2.29 -30.95 -6.35
CA ASN A 71 1.70 -32.06 -5.57
C ASN A 71 0.69 -32.86 -6.41
N VAL A 72 -0.15 -32.19 -7.19
CA VAL A 72 -1.09 -32.86 -8.10
C VAL A 72 -0.36 -33.68 -9.17
N LEU A 73 0.74 -33.16 -9.73
CA LEU A 73 1.55 -33.91 -10.70
C LEU A 73 2.19 -35.17 -10.07
N GLN A 74 2.64 -35.09 -8.81
CA GLN A 74 3.22 -36.24 -8.09
C GLN A 74 2.19 -37.31 -7.72
N GLN A 75 0.92 -36.96 -7.51
CA GLN A 75 -0.15 -37.94 -7.23
C GLN A 75 -0.64 -38.69 -8.48
N ASN A 76 -0.35 -38.19 -9.68
CA ASN A 76 -0.79 -38.75 -10.96
C ASN A 76 0.31 -39.57 -11.68
N LEU A 77 1.49 -39.72 -11.07
CA LEU A 77 2.63 -40.51 -11.54
C LEU A 77 2.75 -41.79 -10.70
#